data_AF-A0A7Y9KPV6-F1
#
_entry.id   AF-A0A7Y9KPV6-F1
#
_cell.length_a   1.000
_cell.length_b   1.000
_cell.length_c   1.000
_cell.angle_alpha   90.00
_cell.angle_beta   90.00
_cell.angle_gamma   90.00
#
_symmetry.space_group_name_H-M   'P 1'
#
loop_
_entity.id
_entity.type
_entity.pdbx_description
1 polymer ?
#
loop_
_entity_poly.entity_id
_entity_poly.type
_entity_poly.pdbx_seq_one_letter_code
_entity_poly.pdbx_strand_id
1 'polypeptide(L)'
;METDQAEQHEVAGDRHFEWWHHSHPTFAGITGFFAGMLFVTALPGAFIGILRLLFSYETASALFPLVLIALALPISMLVKRKTRRFAQFMFVGMLVTALATLGVASLVLYFMVDA
;
A
#
# COMPACT_ATOMS: atom_id res chain seq x y z
N MET A 1 11.24 21.57 -44.93
CA MET A 1 10.30 20.45 -44.69
C MET A 1 10.89 19.33 -43.84
N GLU A 2 12.22 19.20 -43.68
CA GLU A 2 12.82 18.24 -42.74
C GLU A 2 12.99 18.78 -41.31
N THR A 3 12.99 20.09 -41.11
CA THR A 3 13.18 20.72 -39.79
C THR A 3 11.95 20.64 -38.88
N ASP A 4 10.74 20.55 -39.44
CA ASP A 4 9.49 20.44 -38.66
C ASP A 4 9.31 19.06 -37.97
N GLN A 5 9.93 18.01 -38.50
CA GLN A 5 9.81 16.66 -37.90
C GLN A 5 10.76 16.44 -36.72
N ALA A 6 11.84 17.22 -36.61
CA ALA A 6 12.78 17.15 -35.49
C ALA A 6 12.19 17.83 -34.24
N GLU A 7 11.61 19.02 -34.39
CA GLU A 7 10.98 19.75 -33.26
C GLU A 7 9.71 19.05 -32.73
N GLN A 8 8.95 18.38 -33.60
CA GLN A 8 7.77 17.61 -33.16
C GLN A 8 8.13 16.38 -32.31
N HIS A 9 9.32 15.80 -32.50
CA HIS A 9 9.79 14.70 -31.65
C HIS A 9 10.31 15.16 -30.28
N GLU A 10 10.89 16.37 -30.17
CA GLU A 10 11.28 16.95 -28.87
C GLU A 10 10.05 17.36 -28.03
N VAL A 11 9.06 18.00 -28.62
CA VAL A 11 7.83 18.45 -27.90
C VAL A 11 6.92 17.29 -27.49
N ALA A 12 7.02 16.12 -28.13
CA ALA A 12 6.31 14.92 -27.72
C ALA A 12 6.94 14.24 -26.48
N GLY A 13 8.27 14.33 -26.32
CA GLY A 13 8.99 13.80 -25.16
C GLY A 13 8.71 14.55 -23.86
N ASP A 14 8.58 15.89 -23.94
CA ASP A 14 8.43 16.75 -22.76
C ASP A 14 7.02 16.73 -22.14
N ARG A 15 5.97 16.54 -22.96
CA ARG A 15 4.58 16.44 -22.46
C ARG A 15 4.31 15.16 -21.67
N HIS A 16 5.17 14.15 -21.83
CA HIS A 16 5.08 12.88 -21.11
C HIS A 16 5.70 12.94 -19.70
N PHE A 17 6.08 14.11 -19.19
CA PHE A 17 6.48 14.27 -17.78
C PHE A 17 5.69 15.35 -17.05
N GLU A 18 4.82 16.07 -17.76
CA GLU A 18 4.03 17.17 -17.19
C GLU A 18 2.91 16.69 -16.26
N TRP A 19 2.34 15.49 -16.49
CA TRP A 19 1.37 14.88 -15.56
C TRP A 19 1.99 14.53 -14.20
N TRP A 20 3.31 14.28 -14.17
CA TRP A 20 4.02 13.95 -12.93
C TRP A 20 4.21 15.19 -12.04
N HIS A 21 4.24 16.38 -12.65
CA HIS A 21 4.38 17.67 -11.98
C HIS A 21 3.04 18.24 -11.48
N HIS A 22 1.93 17.90 -12.13
CA HIS A 22 0.59 18.23 -11.64
C HIS A 22 0.15 17.20 -10.60
N SER A 23 0.65 17.35 -9.37
CA SER A 23 0.23 16.62 -8.17
C SER A 23 -1.25 16.89 -7.88
N HIS A 24 -2.15 16.27 -8.65
CA HIS A 24 -3.58 16.40 -8.44
C HIS A 24 -3.92 15.81 -7.06
N PRO A 25 -4.66 16.54 -6.20
CA PRO A 25 -4.94 16.13 -4.83
C PRO A 25 -5.65 14.77 -4.71
N THR A 26 -6.29 14.29 -5.79
CA THR A 26 -6.92 12.98 -5.89
C THR A 26 -5.91 11.83 -6.03
N PHE A 27 -4.76 12.05 -6.70
CA PHE A 27 -3.74 11.02 -6.89
C PHE A 27 -3.16 10.56 -5.55
N ALA A 28 -2.83 11.51 -4.67
CA ALA A 28 -2.33 11.21 -3.32
C ALA A 28 -3.36 10.44 -2.48
N GLY A 29 -4.66 10.65 -2.72
CA GLY A 29 -5.72 9.91 -2.03
C GLY A 29 -5.87 8.48 -2.54
N ILE A 30 -5.94 8.29 -3.85
CA ILE A 30 -6.07 6.96 -4.46
C ILE A 30 -4.84 6.11 -4.15
N THR A 31 -3.63 6.64 -4.37
CA THR A 31 -2.38 5.94 -4.04
C THR A 31 -2.27 5.64 -2.56
N GLY A 32 -2.65 6.58 -1.69
CA GLY A 32 -2.74 6.35 -0.24
C GLY A 32 -3.64 5.16 0.08
N PHE A 33 -4.88 5.18 -0.41
CA PHE A 33 -5.85 4.10 -0.19
C PHE A 33 -5.32 2.73 -0.62
N PHE A 34 -4.83 2.59 -1.86
CA PHE A 34 -4.26 1.32 -2.35
C PHE A 34 -3.00 0.91 -1.57
N ALA A 35 -2.14 1.85 -1.20
CA ALA A 35 -0.99 1.55 -0.34
C ALA A 35 -1.45 1.00 1.03
N GLY A 36 -2.52 1.55 1.60
CA GLY A 36 -3.13 1.04 2.83
C GLY A 36 -3.66 -0.38 2.69
N MET A 37 -4.33 -0.69 1.58
CA MET A 37 -4.80 -2.06 1.30
C MET A 37 -3.64 -3.06 1.15
N LEU A 38 -2.59 -2.69 0.42
CA LEU A 38 -1.39 -3.51 0.28
C LEU A 38 -0.68 -3.71 1.61
N PHE A 39 -0.64 -2.66 2.44
CA PHE A 39 -0.04 -2.73 3.77
C PHE A 39 -0.74 -3.76 4.66
N VAL A 40 -2.07 -3.91 4.57
CA VAL A 40 -2.80 -4.90 5.38
C VAL A 40 -2.75 -6.30 4.78
N THR A 41 -2.86 -6.43 3.46
CA THR A 41 -2.96 -7.75 2.80
C THR A 41 -1.60 -8.36 2.50
N ALA A 42 -0.71 -7.62 1.86
CA ALA A 42 0.53 -8.14 1.32
C ALA A 42 1.66 -8.14 2.37
N LEU A 43 1.76 -7.10 3.20
CA LEU A 43 2.88 -6.95 4.12
C LEU A 43 3.00 -8.11 5.12
N PRO A 44 1.92 -8.55 5.82
CA PRO A 44 2.05 -9.64 6.78
C PRO A 44 2.39 -10.97 6.09
N GLY A 45 1.77 -11.24 4.94
CA GLY A 45 2.03 -12.42 4.13
C GLY A 45 3.47 -12.47 3.60
N ALA A 46 3.96 -11.35 3.08
CA ALA A 46 5.34 -11.22 2.62
C ALA A 46 6.32 -11.39 3.79
N PHE A 47 6.04 -10.80 4.95
CA PHE A 47 6.91 -10.88 6.12
C PHE A 47 7.04 -12.32 6.62
N ILE A 48 5.93 -13.04 6.83
CA ILE A 48 6.00 -14.44 7.26
C ILE A 48 6.61 -15.33 6.16
N GLY A 49 6.32 -15.06 4.89
CA GLY A 49 6.90 -15.78 3.76
C GLY A 49 8.42 -15.69 3.76
N ILE A 50 8.96 -14.48 3.91
CA ILE A 50 10.40 -14.23 4.03
C ILE A 50 10.95 -14.93 5.28
N LEU A 51 10.32 -14.79 6.45
CA LEU A 51 10.80 -15.44 7.66
C LEU A 51 10.88 -16.97 7.53
N ARG A 52 9.91 -17.60 6.86
CA ARG A 52 9.91 -19.06 6.63
C ARG A 52 10.94 -19.51 5.59
N LEU A 53 11.41 -18.61 4.73
CA LEU A 53 12.51 -18.90 3.79
C LEU A 53 13.87 -18.85 4.49
N LEU A 54 14.05 -18.02 5.52
CA LEU A 54 15.33 -17.85 6.22
C LEU A 54 15.43 -18.64 7.53
N PHE A 55 14.32 -18.93 8.20
CA PHE A 55 14.28 -19.50 9.55
C PHE A 55 13.33 -20.70 9.66
N SER A 56 13.49 -21.48 10.74
CA SER A 56 12.54 -22.55 11.08
C SER A 56 11.15 -21.99 11.38
N TYR A 57 10.13 -22.86 11.34
CA TYR A 57 8.75 -22.46 11.64
C TYR A 57 8.58 -21.92 13.07
N GLU A 58 9.22 -22.53 14.07
CA GLU A 58 9.16 -22.07 15.47
C GLU A 58 9.77 -20.66 15.59
N THR A 59 10.92 -20.45 14.95
CA THR A 59 11.59 -19.14 14.98
C THR A 59 10.80 -18.09 14.21
N ALA A 60 10.29 -18.42 13.03
CA ALA A 60 9.50 -17.52 12.21
C ALA A 60 8.19 -17.10 12.90
N SER A 61 7.50 -18.03 13.56
CA SER A 61 6.29 -17.73 14.32
C SER A 61 6.56 -16.87 15.56
N ALA A 62 7.67 -17.11 16.26
CA ALA A 62 8.09 -16.27 17.38
C ALA A 62 8.44 -14.83 16.95
N LEU A 63 8.99 -14.65 15.75
CA LEU A 63 9.35 -13.34 15.19
C LEU A 63 8.20 -12.63 14.47
N PHE A 64 7.15 -13.35 14.09
CA PHE A 64 6.02 -12.79 13.35
C PHE A 64 5.41 -11.51 13.98
N PRO A 65 5.24 -11.41 15.32
CA PRO A 65 4.71 -10.20 15.95
C PRO A 65 5.51 -8.91 15.66
N LEU A 66 6.78 -9.02 15.24
CA LEU A 66 7.59 -7.86 14.83
C LEU A 66 6.98 -7.12 13.63
N VAL A 67 6.10 -7.75 12.84
CA VAL A 67 5.36 -7.08 11.76
C VAL A 67 4.57 -5.86 12.27
N LEU A 68 4.15 -5.87 13.54
CA LEU A 68 3.43 -4.74 14.15
C LEU A 68 4.28 -3.47 14.20
N ILE A 69 5.61 -3.58 14.22
CA ILE A 69 6.50 -2.42 14.14
C ILE A 69 6.26 -1.63 12.85
N ALA A 70 5.85 -2.30 11.77
CA ALA A 70 5.54 -1.62 10.52
C ALA A 70 4.40 -0.59 10.68
N LEU A 71 3.49 -0.74 11.66
CA LEU A 71 2.45 0.24 11.95
C LEU A 71 3.00 1.61 12.35
N ALA A 72 4.25 1.67 12.82
CA ALA A 72 4.92 2.94 13.08
C ALA A 72 5.01 3.80 11.81
N LEU A 73 5.12 3.19 10.62
CA LEU A 73 5.21 3.90 9.34
C LEU A 73 3.96 4.73 9.05
N PRO A 74 2.74 4.15 8.94
CA PRO A 74 1.55 4.94 8.68
C PRO A 74 1.28 5.96 9.81
N ILE A 75 1.53 5.59 11.08
CA ILE A 75 1.37 6.51 12.22
C ILE A 75 2.29 7.73 12.08
N SER A 76 3.57 7.52 11.76
CA SER A 76 4.55 8.60 11.59
C SER A 76 4.19 9.52 10.40
N MET A 77 3.63 8.95 9.32
CA MET A 77 3.20 9.73 8.16
C MET A 77 2.01 10.64 8.46
N LEU A 78 1.20 10.33 9.48
CA LEU A 78 0.08 11.16 9.91
C LEU A 78 0.52 12.46 10.60
N VAL A 79 1.68 12.45 11.25
CA VAL A 79 2.22 13.60 11.99
C VAL A 79 2.72 14.69 11.04
N LYS A 80 3.36 14.31 9.92
CA LYS A 80 3.93 15.26 8.97
C LYS A 80 2.82 15.94 8.14
N ARG A 81 2.69 17.26 8.23
CA ARG A 81 1.68 18.06 7.49
C ARG A 81 1.69 17.82 5.97
N LYS A 82 2.87 17.62 5.37
CA LYS A 82 3.01 17.40 3.92
C LYS A 82 2.45 16.05 3.45
N THR A 83 2.48 15.01 4.28
CA THR A 83 2.03 13.64 3.94
C THR A 83 0.64 13.32 4.48
N ARG A 84 0.01 14.24 5.22
CA ARG A 84 -1.22 13.98 5.97
C ARG A 84 -2.39 13.50 5.11
N ARG A 85 -2.61 14.10 3.93
CA ARG A 85 -3.70 13.67 3.03
C ARG A 85 -3.50 12.23 2.56
N PHE A 86 -2.30 11.91 2.07
CA PHE A 86 -1.95 10.54 1.70
C PHE A 86 -2.13 9.57 2.87
N ALA A 87 -1.61 9.92 4.04
CA ALA A 87 -1.68 9.09 5.24
C ALA A 87 -3.13 8.85 5.71
N GLN A 88 -4.00 9.85 5.61
CA GLN A 88 -5.42 9.71 5.92
C GLN A 88 -6.09 8.67 5.01
N PHE A 89 -5.90 8.77 3.69
CA PHE A 89 -6.46 7.79 2.77
C PHE A 89 -5.82 6.40 2.92
N MET A 90 -4.53 6.32 3.23
CA MET A 90 -3.85 5.08 3.59
C MET A 90 -4.50 4.42 4.81
N PHE A 91 -4.76 5.17 5.87
CA PHE A 91 -5.48 4.65 7.03
C PHE A 91 -6.90 4.19 6.71
N VAL A 92 -7.62 4.91 5.85
CA VAL A 92 -8.94 4.48 5.39
C VAL A 92 -8.84 3.15 4.65
N GLY A 93 -7.88 3.01 3.73
CA GLY A 93 -7.62 1.75 3.02
C GLY A 93 -7.32 0.62 3.99
N MET A 94 -6.42 0.85 4.95
CA MET A 94 -6.09 -0.12 6.00
C MET A 94 -7.32 -0.54 6.80
N LEU A 95 -8.13 0.41 7.24
CA LEU A 95 -9.30 0.16 8.09
C LEU A 95 -10.37 -0.64 7.33
N VAL A 96 -10.70 -0.22 6.10
CA VAL A 96 -11.67 -0.92 5.26
C VAL A 96 -11.21 -2.36 4.97
N THR A 97 -9.94 -2.54 4.61
CA THR A 97 -9.39 -3.87 4.36
C THR A 97 -9.36 -4.74 5.62
N ALA A 98 -8.98 -4.18 6.77
CA ALA A 98 -8.96 -4.93 8.03
C ALA A 98 -10.37 -5.39 8.42
N LEU A 99 -11.37 -4.50 8.33
CA LEU A 99 -12.76 -4.83 8.60
C LEU A 99 -13.30 -5.88 7.64
N ALA A 100 -13.03 -5.74 6.33
CA ALA A 100 -13.44 -6.72 5.33
C ALA A 100 -12.79 -8.10 5.60
N THR A 101 -11.48 -8.12 5.87
CA THR A 101 -10.73 -9.36 6.11
C THR A 101 -11.20 -10.05 7.38
N LEU A 102 -11.38 -9.30 8.47
CA LEU A 102 -11.91 -9.85 9.72
C LEU A 102 -13.36 -10.32 9.55
N GLY A 103 -14.20 -9.56 8.85
CA GLY A 103 -15.57 -9.95 8.56
C GLY A 103 -15.66 -11.25 7.78
N VAL A 104 -14.86 -11.41 6.72
CA VAL A 104 -14.77 -12.66 5.95
C VAL A 104 -14.23 -13.79 6.82
N ALA A 105 -13.14 -13.57 7.56
CA ALA A 105 -12.56 -14.59 8.42
C ALA A 105 -13.55 -15.06 9.50
N SER A 106 -14.25 -14.14 10.16
CA SER A 106 -15.29 -14.45 11.14
C SER A 106 -16.44 -15.24 10.53
N LEU A 107 -16.90 -14.88 9.32
CA LEU A 107 -17.97 -15.60 8.63
C LEU A 107 -17.54 -17.01 8.24
N VAL A 108 -16.31 -17.16 7.73
CA VAL A 108 -15.73 -18.47 7.41
C VAL A 108 -15.63 -19.33 8.66
N LEU A 109 -15.08 -18.78 9.76
CA LEU A 109 -14.99 -19.50 11.03
C LEU A 109 -16.36 -19.89 11.58
N TYR A 110 -17.36 -19.01 11.46
CA TYR A 110 -18.74 -19.32 11.84
C TYR A 110 -19.23 -20.57 11.08
N PHE A 111 -19.10 -20.59 9.75
CA PHE A 111 -19.51 -21.75 8.96
C PHE A 111 -18.66 -23.00 9.21
N MET A 112 -17.38 -22.88 9.54
CA MET A 112 -16.54 -24.05 9.86
C MET A 112 -16.86 -24.68 11.22
N VAL A 113 -17.38 -23.89 12.16
CA VAL A 113 -17.74 -24.37 13.50
C VAL A 113 -19.17 -24.89 13.55
N ASP A 114 -20.06 -24.30 12.76
CA ASP A 114 -21.48 -24.67 12.69
C ASP A 114 -21.75 -25.86 11.73
N ALA A 115 -20.83 -26.14 10.79
CA ALA A 115 -20.88 -27.30 9.89
C ALA A 115 -20.24 -28.56 10.49
#